data_AF-A0A850DJ83-F1
#
_entry.id   AF-A0A850DJ83-F1
#
_cell.length_a   1.000
_cell.length_b   1.000
_cell.length_c   1.000
_cell.angle_alpha   90.00
_cell.angle_beta   90.00
_cell.angle_gamma   90.00
#
_symmetry.space_group_name_H-M   'P 1'
#
loop_
_entity.id
_entity.type
_entity.pdbx_description
1 polymer ?
#
loop_
_entity_poly.entity_id
_entity_poly.type
_entity_poly.pdbx_seq_one_letter_code
_entity_poly.pdbx_strand_id
1 'polypeptide(L)'
;MASSEDAALWGIDLSTPSTARIFDYFLGGSYNFEVDRVLARQALEIWPEIPRILQANRAFLRRAGRVKLGEGVRQFLDIGSGLPAA
;
A
#
# COMPACT_ATOMS: atom_id res chain seq x y z
N MET A 1 -8.83 14.21 -0.80
CA MET A 1 -8.08 13.41 0.18
C MET A 1 -8.92 13.32 1.44
N ALA A 2 -9.06 12.14 2.03
CA ALA A 2 -9.72 12.03 3.33
C ALA A 2 -8.82 12.72 4.37
N SER A 3 -9.37 13.70 5.08
CA SER A 3 -8.70 14.41 6.18
C SER A 3 -8.51 13.48 7.38
N SER A 4 -7.68 13.89 8.35
CA SER A 4 -7.58 13.19 9.64
C SER A 4 -8.93 13.14 10.38
N GLU A 5 -9.80 14.15 10.18
CA GLU A 5 -11.17 14.16 10.70
C GLU A 5 -12.03 13.07 10.05
N ASP A 6 -11.93 12.89 8.73
CA ASP A 6 -12.65 11.82 8.01
C ASP A 6 -12.21 10.42 8.47
N ALA A 7 -10.90 10.23 8.68
CA ALA A 7 -10.38 8.95 9.17
C ALA A 7 -10.84 8.64 10.61
N ALA A 8 -10.93 9.65 11.47
CA ALA A 8 -11.47 9.50 12.82
C ALA A 8 -12.98 9.17 12.80
N LEU A 9 -13.75 9.80 11.90
CA LEU A 9 -15.17 9.48 11.68
C LEU A 9 -15.37 8.02 11.24
N TRP A 10 -14.37 7.42 10.59
CA TRP A 10 -14.38 6.02 10.17
C TRP A 10 -13.76 5.06 11.19
N GLY A 11 -13.43 5.53 12.40
CA GLY A 11 -12.85 4.71 13.45
C GLY A 11 -11.44 4.18 13.12
N ILE A 12 -10.72 4.85 12.21
CA ILE A 12 -9.36 4.47 11.86
C ILE A 12 -8.41 4.96 12.94
N ASP A 13 -7.66 4.04 13.55
CA ASP A 13 -6.57 4.40 14.44
C ASP A 13 -5.41 5.03 13.64
N LEU A 14 -5.13 6.29 13.96
CA LEU A 14 -4.04 7.09 13.38
C LEU A 14 -2.83 7.21 14.31
N SER A 15 -2.87 6.56 15.49
CA SER A 15 -1.75 6.51 16.43
C SER A 15 -0.86 5.28 16.19
N THR A 16 -1.42 4.21 15.62
CA THR A 16 -0.68 2.99 15.26
C THR A 16 -0.40 2.94 13.76
N PRO A 17 0.85 2.68 13.32
CA PRO A 17 1.16 2.49 11.90
C PRO A 17 0.41 1.31 11.28
N SER A 18 0.06 1.42 9.99
CA SER A 18 -0.58 0.35 9.22
C SER A 18 0.31 -0.10 8.08
N THR A 19 0.46 -1.41 7.89
CA THR A 19 1.21 -1.99 6.78
C THR A 19 0.72 -1.48 5.43
N ALA A 20 -0.60 -1.34 5.24
CA ALA A 20 -1.17 -0.85 3.98
C ALA A 20 -0.80 0.62 3.71
N ARG A 21 -0.79 1.46 4.74
CA ARG A 21 -0.42 2.89 4.65
C ARG A 21 1.09 3.10 4.47
N ILE A 22 1.91 2.23 5.05
CA ILE A 22 3.36 2.20 4.82
C ILE A 22 3.66 1.80 3.37
N PHE A 23 2.94 0.80 2.84
CA PHE A 23 3.03 0.42 1.43
C PHE A 23 2.65 1.59 0.52
N ASP A 24 1.55 2.28 0.83
CA ASP A 24 1.11 3.48 0.13
C ASP A 24 2.20 4.57 0.10
N TYR A 25 2.85 4.85 1.25
CA TYR A 25 3.97 5.80 1.32
C TYR A 25 5.12 5.43 0.37
N PHE A 26 5.58 4.18 0.39
CA PHE A 26 6.68 3.75 -0.49
C PHE A 26 6.32 3.70 -1.98
N LEU A 27 5.03 3.61 -2.30
CA LEU A 27 4.51 3.70 -3.66
C LEU A 27 4.23 5.15 -4.09
N GLY A 28 4.49 6.14 -3.24
CA GLY A 28 4.27 7.56 -3.53
C GLY A 28 2.82 8.00 -3.41
N GLY A 29 1.99 7.23 -2.72
CA GLY A 29 0.60 7.55 -2.43
C GLY A 29 0.45 8.58 -1.31
N SER A 30 -0.80 8.97 -1.07
CA SER A 30 -1.18 10.02 -0.12
C SER A 30 -2.12 9.55 0.99
N TYR A 31 -2.45 8.26 1.02
CA TYR A 31 -3.30 7.63 2.04
C TYR A 31 -2.45 7.08 3.19
N ASN A 32 -1.58 7.93 3.72
CA ASN A 32 -0.66 7.62 4.80
C ASN A 32 -0.49 8.83 5.71
N PHE A 33 -0.38 8.57 7.01
CA PHE A 33 -0.27 9.57 8.06
C PHE A 33 1.14 9.57 8.67
N GLU A 34 1.43 10.55 9.53
CA GLU A 34 2.79 10.73 10.03
C GLU A 34 3.34 9.49 10.76
N VAL A 35 2.50 8.78 11.52
CA VAL A 35 2.91 7.53 12.20
C VAL A 35 3.41 6.46 11.21
N ASP A 36 2.80 6.39 10.02
CA ASP A 36 3.20 5.45 8.98
C ASP A 36 4.52 5.90 8.32
N ARG A 37 4.67 7.22 8.08
CA ARG A 37 5.86 7.79 7.45
C ARG A 37 7.09 7.70 8.34
N VAL A 38 6.93 7.88 9.65
CA VAL A 38 8.02 7.70 10.62
C VAL A 38 8.55 6.28 10.55
N LEU A 39 7.66 5.29 10.64
CA LEU A 39 8.07 3.88 10.56
C LEU A 39 8.65 3.53 9.18
N ALA A 40 8.10 4.07 8.10
CA ALA A 40 8.63 3.88 6.76
C ALA A 40 10.06 4.44 6.60
N ARG A 41 10.35 5.63 7.15
CA ARG A 41 11.70 6.20 7.13
C ARG A 41 12.69 5.36 7.95
N GLN A 42 12.28 4.87 9.12
CA GLN A 42 13.09 3.94 9.92
C GLN A 42 13.36 2.63 9.17
N ALA A 43 12.35 2.08 8.49
CA ALA A 43 12.51 0.90 7.67
C ALA A 43 13.49 1.15 6.50
N LEU A 44 13.51 2.35 5.92
CA LEU A 44 14.43 2.71 4.85
C LEU A 44 15.89 2.79 5.33
N GLU A 45 16.13 3.19 6.57
CA GLU A 45 17.47 3.17 7.18
C GLU A 45 18.03 1.75 7.33
N ILE A 46 17.14 0.77 7.60
CA ILE A 46 17.50 -0.65 7.76
C ILE A 46 17.57 -1.36 6.41
N TRP A 47 16.65 -1.03 5.50
CA TRP A 47 16.50 -1.69 4.20
C TRP A 47 16.30 -0.67 3.08
N PRO A 48 17.39 -0.08 2.55
CA PRO A 48 17.32 0.98 1.54
C PRO A 48 16.59 0.57 0.24
N GLU A 49 16.57 -0.73 -0.09
CA GLU A 49 15.94 -1.26 -1.30
C GLU A 49 14.42 -1.42 -1.18
N ILE A 50 13.84 -1.26 0.02
CA ILE A 50 12.41 -1.52 0.26
C ILE A 50 11.48 -0.81 -0.76
N PRO A 51 11.68 0.47 -1.18
CA PRO A 51 10.76 1.10 -2.12
C PRO A 51 10.77 0.40 -3.49
N ARG A 52 11.94 -0.02 -3.98
CA ARG A 52 12.06 -0.73 -5.26
C ARG A 52 11.40 -2.10 -5.20
N ILE A 53 11.53 -2.79 -4.07
CA ILE A 53 10.92 -4.10 -3.85
C ILE A 53 9.39 -3.98 -3.88
N LEU A 54 8.83 -2.99 -3.19
CA LEU A 54 7.38 -2.79 -3.16
C LEU A 54 6.82 -2.35 -4.53
N GLN A 55 7.55 -1.51 -5.27
CA GLN A 55 7.22 -1.18 -6.66
C GLN A 55 7.25 -2.40 -7.57
N ALA A 56 8.27 -3.26 -7.45
CA ALA A 56 8.37 -4.50 -8.20
C ALA A 56 7.23 -5.48 -7.87
N ASN A 57 6.84 -5.58 -6.60
CA ASN A 57 5.69 -6.35 -6.15
C ASN A 57 4.39 -5.85 -6.80
N ARG A 58 4.13 -4.53 -6.78
CA ARG A 58 2.95 -3.94 -7.43
C ARG A 58 2.94 -4.18 -8.93
N ALA A 59 4.09 -4.07 -9.59
CA ALA A 59 4.22 -4.36 -11.01
C ALA A 59 3.98 -5.85 -11.33
N PHE A 60 4.43 -6.76 -10.45
CA PHE A 60 4.17 -8.19 -10.58
C PHE A 60 2.68 -8.52 -10.48
N LEU A 61 1.97 -8.03 -9.47
CA LEU A 61 0.52 -8.26 -9.31
C LEU A 61 -0.24 -7.84 -10.57
N ARG A 62 0.08 -6.67 -11.13
CA ARG A 62 -0.51 -6.19 -12.40
C ARG A 62 -0.24 -7.13 -13.57
N ARG A 63 0.98 -7.65 -13.72
CA ARG A 63 1.33 -8.59 -14.79
C ARG A 63 0.65 -9.94 -14.60
N ALA A 64 0.70 -10.49 -13.38
CA ALA A 64 0.09 -11.77 -13.05
C ALA A 64 -1.42 -11.78 -13.32
N GLY A 65 -2.14 -10.72 -12.91
CA GLY A 65 -3.56 -10.56 -13.22
C GLY A 65 -3.84 -10.56 -14.72
N ARG A 66 -3.04 -9.83 -15.51
CA ARG A 66 -3.17 -9.79 -16.99
C ARG A 66 -2.93 -11.14 -17.64
N VAL A 67 -1.92 -11.89 -17.18
CA VAL A 67 -1.65 -13.25 -17.66
C VAL A 67 -2.86 -14.15 -17.38
N LYS A 68 -3.39 -14.15 -16.15
CA LYS A 68 -4.56 -14.97 -15.80
C LYS A 68 -5.83 -14.59 -16.56
N LEU A 69 -6.02 -13.30 -16.82
CA LEU A 69 -7.07 -12.81 -17.71
C LEU A 69 -6.92 -13.40 -19.14
N GLY A 70 -5.70 -13.39 -19.68
CA GLY A 70 -5.37 -14.01 -20.97
C GLY A 70 -5.62 -15.52 -21.01
N GLU A 71 -5.41 -16.21 -19.88
CA GLU A 71 -5.67 -17.65 -19.71
C GLU A 71 -7.14 -18.00 -19.46
N GLY A 72 -8.06 -17.03 -19.48
CA GLY A 72 -9.49 -17.29 -19.35
C GLY A 72 -10.06 -17.13 -17.93
N VAL A 73 -9.25 -16.76 -16.93
CA VAL A 73 -9.76 -16.45 -15.58
C VAL A 73 -10.60 -15.17 -15.62
N ARG A 74 -11.78 -15.21 -14.98
CA ARG A 74 -12.74 -14.08 -14.95
C ARG A 74 -13.17 -13.66 -13.55
N GLN A 75 -12.83 -14.43 -12.53
CA GLN A 75 -13.15 -14.13 -11.13
C GLN A 75 -11.84 -14.09 -10.35
N PHE A 76 -11.68 -13.03 -9.55
CA PHE A 76 -10.51 -12.80 -8.73
C PHE A 76 -10.97 -12.50 -7.31
N LEU A 77 -10.31 -13.13 -6.35
CA LEU A 77 -10.42 -12.79 -4.93
C LEU A 77 -9.06 -12.24 -4.50
N ASP A 78 -9.05 -10.97 -4.11
CA ASP A 78 -7.86 -10.28 -3.62
C ASP A 78 -7.96 -10.11 -2.10
N ILE A 79 -7.08 -10.79 -1.36
CA ILE A 79 -7.04 -10.78 0.10
C ILE A 79 -5.85 -9.94 0.54
N GLY A 80 -6.13 -8.83 1.21
CA GLY A 80 -5.09 -7.85 1.54
C GLY A 80 -4.73 -6.96 0.34
N SER A 81 -5.74 -6.51 -0.41
CA SER A 81 -5.62 -5.67 -1.61
C SER A 81 -4.85 -4.35 -1.43
N GLY A 82 -4.70 -3.93 -0.17
CA GLY A 82 -4.04 -2.69 0.20
C GLY A 82 -4.91 -1.47 -0.09
N LEU A 83 -4.27 -0.30 -0.14
CA LEU A 83 -4.93 0.95 -0.47
C LEU A 83 -4.89 1.21 -1.98
N PRO A 84 -5.82 2.02 -2.52
CA PRO A 84 -5.74 2.48 -3.90
C PRO A 84 -4.43 3.25 -4.13
N ALA A 85 -3.45 2.58 -4.73
CA ALA A 85 -2.19 3.21 -5.14
C ALA A 85 -2.39 3.97 -6.46
N ALA A 86 -1.76 5.14 -6.57
CA ALA A 86 -1.70 5.96 -7.79
C ALA A 86 -0.99 5.24 -8.95
#